data_AF-A0A1C3P820-F1
#
_entry.id   AF-A0A1C3P820-F1
#
_cell.length_a   1.000
_cell.length_b   1.000
_cell.length_c   1.000
_cell.angle_alpha   90.00
_cell.angle_beta   90.00
_cell.angle_gamma   90.00
#
_symmetry.space_group_name_H-M   'P 1'
#
loop_
_entity.id
_entity.type
_entity.pdbx_description
1 polymer ?
#
loop_
_entity_poly.entity_id
_entity_poly.type
_entity_poly.pdbx_seq_one_letter_code
_entity_poly.pdbx_strand_id
1 'polypeptide(L)'
;MRFGFVGGGLRTPMRTPYEIDDETYAAKVTAVGAVDVLCCHIPPHLPELVYDTVARRYERGSVAVLEAIHEMKPRYVLFGHVHQPYRDVLDIGRTRCVNVGHFNAQGTPFVLEW
;
A
#
# COMPACT_ATOMS: atom_id res chain seq x y z
N MET A 1 12.15 -7.14 14.67
CA MET A 1 11.26 -6.75 13.56
C MET A 1 11.37 -5.25 13.35
N ARG A 2 11.65 -4.81 12.13
CA ARG A 2 11.80 -3.40 11.76
C ARG A 2 10.64 -2.96 10.89
N PHE A 3 9.97 -1.89 11.30
CA PHE A 3 8.91 -1.25 10.54
C PHE A 3 9.43 -0.02 9.80
N GLY A 4 8.94 0.19 8.58
CA GLY A 4 9.13 1.42 7.81
C GLY A 4 7.78 2.06 7.51
N PHE A 5 7.72 3.39 7.52
CA PHE A 5 6.49 4.13 7.25
C PHE A 5 6.70 5.13 6.12
N VAL A 6 5.81 5.08 5.13
CA VAL A 6 5.76 6.05 4.03
C VAL A 6 4.47 6.86 4.16
N GLY A 7 4.61 8.16 4.42
CA GLY A 7 3.51 9.10 4.56
C GLY A 7 3.25 9.90 3.29
N GLY A 8 1.97 10.19 3.03
CA GLY A 8 1.48 10.98 1.91
C GLY A 8 0.52 10.20 1.02
N GLY A 9 -0.27 10.93 0.24
CA GLY A 9 -1.05 10.37 -0.88
C GLY A 9 -0.37 10.68 -2.21
N LEU A 10 -0.75 9.96 -3.27
CA LEU A 10 -0.39 10.35 -4.64
C LEU A 10 -1.44 11.31 -5.18
N ARG A 11 -1.03 12.31 -5.96
CA ARG A 11 -1.95 13.31 -6.55
C ARG A 11 -3.14 12.68 -7.26
N THR A 12 -4.35 13.16 -7.01
CA THR A 12 -5.52 12.72 -7.76
C THR A 12 -6.29 13.93 -8.28
N PRO A 13 -7.22 13.76 -9.24
CA PRO A 13 -8.13 14.84 -9.60
C PRO A 13 -8.91 15.41 -8.41
N MET A 14 -9.05 14.64 -7.31
CA MET A 14 -9.74 15.07 -6.09
C MET A 14 -8.92 16.05 -5.25
N ARG A 15 -7.60 16.16 -5.46
CA ARG A 15 -6.70 17.08 -4.74
C ARG A 15 -6.87 17.01 -3.22
N THR A 16 -6.85 15.79 -2.69
CA THR A 16 -7.03 15.57 -1.25
C THR A 16 -5.82 16.09 -0.44
N PRO A 17 -6.00 16.42 0.85
CA PRO A 17 -4.89 16.87 1.68
C PRO A 17 -3.71 15.89 1.70
N TYR A 18 -2.48 16.41 1.80
CA TYR A 18 -1.23 15.64 1.90
C TYR A 18 -0.85 14.80 0.66
N GLU A 19 -1.48 15.06 -0.49
CA GLU A 19 -1.04 14.53 -1.78
C GLU A 19 0.30 15.14 -2.20
N ILE A 20 1.25 14.29 -2.56
CA ILE A 20 2.57 14.64 -3.10
C ILE A 20 2.74 14.05 -4.50
N ASP A 21 3.65 14.60 -5.28
CA ASP A 21 4.01 14.03 -6.58
C ASP A 21 4.74 12.69 -6.45
N ASP A 22 4.74 11.95 -7.55
CA ASP A 22 5.33 10.62 -7.67
C ASP A 22 6.81 10.58 -7.31
N GLU A 23 7.59 11.60 -7.70
CA GLU A 23 9.02 11.68 -7.42
C GLU A 23 9.27 11.85 -5.91
N THR A 24 8.53 12.77 -5.27
CA THR A 24 8.62 12.96 -3.81
C THR A 24 8.18 11.70 -3.06
N TYR A 25 7.12 11.02 -3.52
CA TYR A 25 6.66 9.78 -2.91
C TYR A 25 7.70 8.66 -3.07
N ALA A 26 8.24 8.49 -4.28
CA ALA A 26 9.27 7.50 -4.57
C ALA A 26 10.54 7.73 -3.72
N ALA A 27 10.99 8.98 -3.60
CA ALA A 27 12.13 9.33 -2.76
C ALA A 27 11.89 8.93 -1.28
N LYS A 28 10.67 9.11 -0.77
CA LYS A 28 10.30 8.65 0.58
C LYS A 28 10.32 7.12 0.70
N VAL A 29 9.81 6.40 -0.30
CA VAL A 29 9.86 4.92 -0.32
C VAL A 29 11.31 4.45 -0.26
N THR A 30 12.19 5.02 -1.09
CA THR A 30 13.62 4.69 -1.11
C THR A 30 14.30 5.00 0.23
N ALA A 31 13.99 6.14 0.84
CA ALA A 31 14.60 6.56 2.11
C ALA A 31 14.29 5.65 3.30
N VAL A 32 13.22 4.84 3.25
CA VAL A 32 12.90 3.86 4.30
C VAL A 32 13.99 2.79 4.42
N GLY A 33 14.54 2.36 3.28
CA GLY A 33 15.51 1.26 3.20
C GLY A 33 14.94 -0.09 3.66
N ALA A 34 15.81 -1.08 3.85
CA ALA A 34 15.40 -2.45 4.17
C ALA A 34 14.63 -2.54 5.51
N VAL A 35 13.43 -3.13 5.45
CA VAL A 35 12.52 -3.34 6.58
C VAL A 35 11.84 -4.71 6.51
N ASP A 36 11.36 -5.20 7.66
CA ASP A 36 10.57 -6.43 7.72
C ASP A 36 9.10 -6.18 7.34
N VAL A 37 8.59 -5.00 7.70
CA VAL A 37 7.23 -4.56 7.43
C VAL A 37 7.26 -3.13 6.85
N LEU A 38 6.73 -2.96 5.65
CA LEU A 38 6.53 -1.65 5.03
C LEU A 38 5.07 -1.21 5.20
N CYS A 39 4.85 -0.09 5.87
CA CYS A 39 3.53 0.52 6.04
C CYS A 39 3.42 1.75 5.13
N CYS A 40 2.42 1.79 4.26
CA CYS A 40 2.18 2.92 3.36
C CYS A 40 0.68 3.12 3.13
N HIS A 41 0.21 4.35 2.89
CA HIS A 41 -1.21 4.53 2.59
C HIS A 41 -1.58 3.95 1.22
N ILE A 42 -0.75 4.20 0.20
CA ILE A 42 -0.99 3.84 -1.19
C ILE A 42 -0.58 2.38 -1.46
N PRO A 43 -1.44 1.54 -2.08
CA PRO A 43 -1.13 0.15 -2.41
C PRO A 43 -0.03 0.04 -3.48
N PRO A 44 0.69 -1.09 -3.57
CA PRO A 44 1.48 -1.40 -4.76
C PRO A 44 0.59 -1.44 -6.00
N HIS A 45 1.10 -0.95 -7.13
CA HIS A 45 0.33 -0.80 -8.36
C HIS A 45 0.06 -2.14 -9.08
N LEU A 46 -0.87 -2.93 -8.53
CA LEU A 46 -1.34 -4.19 -9.10
C LEU A 46 -2.87 -4.17 -9.28
N PRO A 47 -3.41 -4.55 -10.45
CA PRO A 47 -4.85 -4.52 -10.73
C PRO A 47 -5.71 -5.16 -9.63
N GLU A 48 -5.25 -6.26 -9.06
CA GLU A 48 -5.95 -7.02 -8.02
C GLU A 48 -6.11 -6.25 -6.72
N LEU A 49 -5.14 -5.39 -6.39
CA LEU A 49 -5.10 -4.62 -5.15
C LEU A 49 -5.68 -3.22 -5.30
N VAL A 50 -5.74 -2.70 -6.54
CA VAL A 50 -6.16 -1.31 -6.82
C VAL A 50 -7.54 -1.20 -7.46
N TYR A 51 -8.16 -2.30 -7.89
CA TYR A 51 -9.53 -2.26 -8.39
C TYR A 51 -10.55 -2.20 -7.25
N ASP A 52 -11.34 -1.12 -7.20
CA ASP A 52 -12.47 -1.00 -6.28
C ASP A 52 -13.74 -1.58 -6.93
N THR A 53 -14.27 -2.64 -6.32
CA THR A 53 -15.41 -3.41 -6.82
C THR A 53 -16.74 -2.68 -6.74
N VAL A 54 -16.87 -1.71 -5.83
CA VAL A 54 -18.09 -0.90 -5.65
C VAL A 54 -18.04 0.35 -6.52
N ALA A 55 -16.92 1.06 -6.54
CA ALA A 55 -16.71 2.20 -7.43
C ALA A 55 -16.49 1.79 -8.90
N ARG A 56 -16.23 0.50 -9.15
CA ARG A 56 -16.04 -0.13 -10.47
C ARG A 56 -14.94 0.54 -11.30
N ARG A 57 -13.85 0.94 -10.63
CA ARG A 57 -12.72 1.64 -11.24
C ARG A 57 -11.41 1.25 -10.56
N TYR A 58 -10.30 1.57 -11.22
CA TYR A 58 -8.98 1.46 -10.62
C TYR A 58 -8.68 2.73 -9.80
N GLU A 59 -8.35 2.54 -8.54
CA GLU A 59 -7.79 3.56 -7.68
C GLU A 59 -6.28 3.70 -7.94
N ARG A 60 -5.69 4.79 -7.45
CA ARG A 60 -4.30 5.10 -7.74
C ARG A 60 -3.35 4.25 -6.87
N GLY A 61 -2.65 3.30 -7.49
CA GLY A 61 -1.54 2.57 -6.86
C GLY A 61 -0.17 3.22 -7.08
N SER A 62 0.83 2.80 -6.29
CA SER A 62 2.22 3.28 -6.36
C SER A 62 3.12 2.26 -7.06
N VAL A 63 3.74 2.68 -8.15
CA VAL A 63 4.79 1.91 -8.85
C VAL A 63 6.04 1.80 -7.97
N ALA A 64 6.43 2.89 -7.29
CA ALA A 64 7.58 2.88 -6.39
C ALA A 64 7.44 1.85 -5.24
N VAL A 65 6.23 1.65 -4.69
CA VAL A 65 5.99 0.59 -3.69
C VAL A 65 6.14 -0.80 -4.29
N LEU A 66 5.66 -1.02 -5.52
CA LEU A 66 5.82 -2.30 -6.20
C LEU A 66 7.29 -2.61 -6.49
N GLU A 67 8.06 -1.63 -6.96
CA GLU A 67 9.51 -1.76 -7.17
C GLU A 67 10.25 -2.05 -5.85
N ALA A 68 9.90 -1.31 -4.79
CA ALA A 68 10.41 -1.53 -3.44
C ALA A 68 10.15 -2.95 -2.91
N ILE A 69 9.00 -3.55 -3.23
CA ILE A 69 8.70 -4.94 -2.86
C ILE A 69 9.66 -5.91 -3.56
N HIS A 70 9.93 -5.70 -4.84
CA HIS A 70 10.85 -6.55 -5.59
C HIS A 70 12.29 -6.42 -5.12
N GLU A 71 12.71 -5.22 -4.74
CA GLU A 71 14.07 -4.93 -4.26
C GLU A 71 14.28 -5.41 -2.81
N MET A 72 13.46 -4.92 -1.87
CA MET A 72 13.66 -5.12 -0.43
C MET A 72 13.05 -6.42 0.09
N LYS A 73 12.02 -6.94 -0.59
CA LYS A 73 11.31 -8.18 -0.25
C LYS A 73 10.88 -8.22 1.24
N PRO A 74 10.20 -7.19 1.78
CA PRO A 74 9.76 -7.22 3.18
C PRO A 74 8.83 -8.43 3.42
N ARG A 75 8.69 -8.91 4.66
CA ARG A 75 7.74 -9.99 4.96
C ARG A 75 6.29 -9.53 4.74
N TYR A 76 6.01 -8.26 5.08
CA TYR A 76 4.69 -7.66 4.90
C TYR A 76 4.75 -6.27 4.25
N VAL A 77 3.73 -5.95 3.45
CA VAL A 77 3.37 -4.58 3.07
C VAL A 77 1.94 -4.32 3.49
N LEU A 78 1.75 -3.36 4.39
CA LEU A 78 0.45 -3.00 4.95
C LEU A 78 0.01 -1.66 4.37
N PHE A 79 -1.19 -1.62 3.79
CA PHE A 79 -1.71 -0.43 3.14
C PHE A 79 -3.23 -0.26 3.27
N GLY A 80 -3.74 0.85 2.75
CA GLY A 80 -5.17 1.15 2.69
C GLY A 80 -5.56 1.65 1.32
N HIS A 81 -6.16 2.85 1.28
CA HIS A 81 -6.58 3.59 0.08
C HIS A 81 -7.81 3.02 -0.64
N VAL A 82 -7.80 1.75 -1.02
CA VAL A 82 -8.94 1.13 -1.70
C VAL A 82 -9.94 0.62 -0.67
N HIS A 83 -11.18 1.10 -0.74
CA HIS A 83 -12.20 0.79 0.26
C HIS A 83 -12.81 -0.61 0.04
N GLN A 84 -13.00 -1.02 -1.22
CA GLN A 84 -13.63 -2.29 -1.59
C GLN A 84 -12.77 -3.05 -2.62
N PRO A 85 -11.54 -3.48 -2.27
CA PRO A 85 -10.60 -4.03 -3.22
C PRO A 85 -11.08 -5.37 -3.81
N TYR A 86 -10.67 -5.68 -5.04
CA TYR A 86 -10.90 -7.00 -5.64
C TYR A 86 -10.20 -8.12 -4.86
N ARG A 87 -8.98 -7.85 -4.36
CA ARG A 87 -8.26 -8.67 -3.39
C ARG A 87 -7.76 -7.77 -2.26
N ASP A 88 -8.08 -8.14 -1.04
CA ASP A 88 -7.55 -7.51 0.18
C ASP A 88 -6.18 -8.05 0.57
N VAL A 89 -5.81 -9.25 0.09
CA VAL A 89 -4.49 -9.87 0.29
C VAL A 89 -3.93 -10.40 -1.04
N LEU A 90 -2.64 -10.19 -1.26
CA LEU A 90 -1.89 -10.76 -2.38
C LEU A 90 -0.43 -11.03 -1.97
N ASP A 91 0.11 -12.18 -2.36
CA ASP A 91 1.52 -12.50 -2.13
C ASP A 91 2.36 -12.21 -3.39
N ILE A 92 3.49 -11.51 -3.20
CA ILE A 92 4.50 -11.25 -4.22
C ILE A 92 5.80 -11.93 -3.77
N GLY A 93 6.03 -13.15 -4.23
CA GLY A 93 7.11 -13.98 -3.72
C GLY A 93 6.93 -14.24 -2.22
N ARG A 94 7.87 -13.75 -1.38
CA ARG A 94 7.80 -13.87 0.09
C ARG A 94 7.04 -12.72 0.78
N THR A 95 6.64 -11.71 0.02
CA THR A 95 6.06 -10.48 0.56
C THR A 95 4.55 -10.59 0.56
N ARG A 96 3.93 -10.55 1.74
CA ARG A 96 2.47 -10.54 1.87
C ARG A 96 1.94 -9.12 1.89
N CYS A 97 1.22 -8.73 0.84
CA CYS A 97 0.58 -7.43 0.68
C CYS A 97 -0.83 -7.50 1.27
N VAL A 98 -1.16 -6.63 2.22
CA VAL A 98 -2.44 -6.65 2.96
C VAL A 98 -3.05 -5.25 3.00
N ASN A 99 -4.27 -5.12 2.48
CA ASN A 99 -5.11 -3.95 2.69
C ASN A 99 -5.73 -4.03 4.09
N VAL A 100 -5.18 -3.26 5.03
CA VAL A 100 -5.65 -3.18 6.42
C VAL A 100 -6.68 -2.06 6.62
N GLY A 101 -7.02 -1.30 5.57
CA GLY A 101 -7.95 -0.17 5.62
C GLY A 101 -9.41 -0.58 5.84
N HIS A 102 -9.77 -1.82 5.53
CA HIS A 102 -11.13 -2.34 5.70
C HIS A 102 -11.52 -2.55 7.18
N PHE A 103 -10.58 -2.40 8.12
CA PHE A 103 -10.83 -2.36 9.56
C PHE A 103 -11.98 -1.40 9.92
N ASN A 104 -12.04 -0.21 9.31
CA ASN A 104 -13.09 0.77 9.61
C ASN A 104 -14.51 0.23 9.31
N ALA A 105 -14.65 -0.67 8.33
CA ALA A 105 -15.93 -1.26 7.97
C ALA A 105 -16.26 -2.52 8.81
N GLN A 106 -15.26 -3.34 9.15
CA GLN A 106 -15.47 -4.64 9.81
C GLN A 106 -15.24 -4.64 11.32
N GLY A 107 -14.60 -3.61 11.90
CA GLY A 107 -14.24 -3.55 13.32
C GLY A 107 -13.24 -4.61 13.78
N THR A 108 -12.75 -5.46 12.87
CA THR A 108 -11.78 -6.53 13.16
C THR A 108 -10.41 -6.10 12.68
N PRO A 109 -9.40 -5.97 13.56
CA PRO A 109 -8.06 -5.58 13.14
C PRO A 109 -7.39 -6.73 12.38
N PHE A 110 -6.50 -6.37 11.45
CA PHE A 110 -5.53 -7.34 10.95
C PHE A 110 -4.47 -7.60 12.03
N VAL A 111 -4.31 -8.86 12.43
CA VAL A 111 -3.30 -9.27 13.41
C VAL A 111 -2.14 -9.90 12.66
N LEU A 112 -0.96 -9.28 12.81
CA LEU A 112 0.28 -9.87 12.34
C LEU A 112 0.66 -11.04 13.26
N GLU A 113 0.86 -12.22 12.68
CA GLU A 113 1.44 -13.37 13.35
C GLU A 113 2.92 -13.45 12.98
N TRP A 114 3.81 -13.36 13.97
CA TRP A 114 5.26 -13.27 13.76
C TRP A 114 6.03 -14.47 14.27
#